data_AF-A0A1B6YCT7-F1
#
_entry.id   AF-A0A1B6YCT7-F1
#
_cell.length_a   1.000
_cell.length_b   1.000
_cell.length_c   1.000
_cell.angle_alpha   90.00
_cell.angle_beta   90.00
_cell.angle_gamma   90.00
#
_symmetry.space_group_name_H-M   'P 1'
#
loop_
_entity.id
_entity.type
_entity.pdbx_description
1 polymer ?
#
loop_
_entity_poly.entity_id
_entity_poly.type
_entity_poly.pdbx_seq_one_letter_code
_entity_poly.pdbx_strand_id
1 'polypeptide(L)'
;MSEHNHHEHHVSSAGQLWAIGIALTLLTILTVGLSYVEIPAPFDVVVALTVAFGKAFLVCAFFMNLYWDTKFNTMLLIGAFAFFILMVAVTLLDTLYRNDVVPSF
;
A
#
# COMPACT_ATOMS: atom_id res chain seq x y z
N MET A 1 -27.45 31.85 7.08
CA MET A 1 -27.67 31.07 5.86
C MET A 1 -26.94 29.76 6.05
N SER A 2 -27.64 28.70 6.44
CA SER A 2 -27.03 27.40 6.76
C SER A 2 -26.77 26.66 5.45
N GLU A 3 -25.51 26.56 5.06
CA GLU A 3 -25.09 25.85 3.85
C GLU A 3 -25.10 24.35 4.14
N HIS A 4 -26.25 23.71 3.89
CA HIS A 4 -26.38 22.25 3.90
C HIS A 4 -25.72 21.69 2.64
N ASN A 5 -24.39 21.50 2.69
CA ASN A 5 -23.68 20.66 1.73
C ASN A 5 -24.15 19.21 1.95
N HIS A 6 -25.07 18.76 1.11
CA HIS A 6 -25.43 17.35 0.98
C HIS A 6 -24.18 16.59 0.50
N HIS A 7 -23.35 16.14 1.43
CA HIS A 7 -22.39 15.07 1.18
C HIS A 7 -23.22 13.82 0.88
N GLU A 8 -23.51 13.57 -0.40
CA GLU A 8 -24.03 12.28 -0.83
C GLU A 8 -23.02 11.22 -0.38
N HIS A 9 -23.38 10.44 0.64
CA HIS A 9 -22.63 9.28 1.06
C HIS A 9 -22.68 8.27 -0.09
N HIS A 10 -21.69 8.30 -0.99
CA HIS A 10 -21.57 7.30 -2.03
C HIS A 10 -21.17 5.98 -1.37
N VAL A 11 -22.19 5.17 -1.05
CA VAL A 11 -22.00 3.81 -0.55
C VAL A 11 -21.69 2.94 -1.76
N SER A 12 -20.51 2.34 -1.78
CA SER A 12 -20.08 1.46 -2.86
C SER A 12 -21.04 0.28 -3.01
N SER A 13 -21.47 0.02 -4.25
CA SER A 13 -22.39 -1.08 -4.55
C SER A 13 -21.79 -2.42 -4.13
N ALA A 14 -22.59 -3.28 -3.52
CA ALA A 14 -22.16 -4.60 -3.05
C ALA A 14 -21.50 -5.42 -4.18
N GLY A 15 -21.99 -5.30 -5.42
CA GLY A 15 -21.39 -5.99 -6.58
C GLY A 15 -19.96 -5.53 -6.88
N GLN A 16 -19.67 -4.24 -6.69
CA GLN A 16 -18.34 -3.68 -6.90
C GLN A 16 -17.35 -4.21 -5.85
N LEU A 17 -17.76 -4.23 -4.58
CA LEU A 17 -16.93 -4.75 -3.48
C LEU A 17 -16.59 -6.23 -3.68
N TRP A 18 -17.55 -7.04 -4.14
CA TRP A 18 -17.31 -8.45 -4.49
C TRP A 18 -16.35 -8.60 -5.66
N ALA A 19 -16.52 -7.81 -6.73
CA ALA A 19 -15.62 -7.86 -7.88
C ALA A 19 -14.16 -7.56 -7.49
N ILE A 20 -13.94 -6.54 -6.68
CA ILE A 20 -12.60 -6.16 -6.21
C ILE A 20 -12.07 -7.14 -5.18
N GLY A 21 -12.92 -7.68 -4.30
CA GLY A 21 -12.56 -8.75 -3.38
C GLY A 21 -12.06 -10.00 -4.10
N ILE A 22 -12.71 -10.38 -5.20
CA ILE A 22 -12.24 -11.48 -6.06
C ILE A 22 -10.89 -11.13 -6.70
N ALA A 23 -10.73 -9.91 -7.23
CA ALA A 23 -9.45 -9.47 -7.78
C ALA A 23 -8.32 -9.54 -6.74
N LEU A 24 -8.55 -9.07 -5.51
CA LEU A 24 -7.58 -9.15 -4.41
C LEU A 24 -7.25 -10.60 -4.03
N THR A 25 -8.25 -11.49 -4.08
CA THR A 25 -8.07 -12.92 -3.83
C THR A 25 -7.17 -13.54 -4.89
N LEU A 26 -7.40 -13.23 -6.17
CA LEU A 26 -6.54 -13.68 -7.28
C LEU A 26 -5.12 -13.16 -7.14
N LEU A 27 -4.94 -11.88 -6.81
CA LEU A 27 -3.61 -11.31 -6.53
C LEU A 27 -2.93 -11.98 -5.33
N THR A 28 -3.69 -12.48 -4.36
CA THR A 28 -3.15 -13.22 -3.21
C THR A 28 -2.70 -14.61 -3.59
N ILE A 29 -3.50 -15.34 -4.38
CA ILE A 29 -3.10 -16.63 -4.95
C ILE A 29 -1.84 -16.45 -5.80
N LEU A 30 -1.77 -15.38 -6.60
CA LEU A 30 -0.58 -15.05 -7.39
C LEU A 30 0.66 -14.84 -6.51
N THR A 31 0.55 -14.13 -5.38
CA THR A 31 1.68 -13.96 -4.45
C THR A 31 2.14 -15.28 -3.85
N VAL A 32 1.21 -16.15 -3.47
CA VAL A 32 1.56 -17.49 -2.99
C VAL A 32 2.22 -18.30 -4.10
N GLY A 33 1.72 -18.24 -5.33
CA GLY A 33 2.34 -18.86 -6.50
C GLY A 33 3.77 -18.36 -6.75
N LEU A 34 4.00 -17.05 -6.67
CA LEU A 34 5.32 -16.44 -6.79
C LEU A 34 6.31 -16.94 -5.74
N SER A 35 5.85 -17.31 -4.55
CA SER A 35 6.73 -17.88 -3.51
C SER A 35 7.27 -19.28 -3.82
N TYR A 36 6.64 -20.01 -4.75
CA TYR A 36 7.10 -21.32 -5.21
C TYR A 36 7.99 -21.25 -6.44
N VAL A 37 8.09 -20.08 -7.09
CA VAL A 37 8.91 -19.89 -8.29
C VAL A 37 10.23 -19.29 -7.88
N GLU A 38 11.33 -19.93 -8.28
CA GLU A 38 12.69 -19.41 -8.07
C GLU A 38 12.98 -18.29 -9.08
N ILE A 39 12.59 -17.07 -8.73
CA ILE A 39 12.97 -15.86 -9.46
C ILE A 39 14.37 -15.45 -8.98
N PRO A 40 15.34 -15.23 -9.89
CA PRO A 40 16.68 -14.82 -9.49
C PRO A 40 16.65 -13.41 -8.88
N ALA A 41 17.40 -13.25 -7.78
CA ALA A 41 17.61 -11.93 -7.17
C ALA A 41 18.27 -10.97 -8.19
N PRO A 42 17.87 -9.69 -8.22
CA PRO A 42 16.96 -8.99 -7.30
C PRO A 42 15.50 -8.91 -7.78
N PHE A 43 15.14 -9.61 -8.87
CA PHE A 43 13.83 -9.46 -9.51
C PHE A 43 12.70 -10.07 -8.68
N ASP A 44 13.00 -11.02 -7.81
CA ASP A 44 12.08 -11.62 -6.84
C ASP A 44 11.41 -10.55 -5.96
N VAL A 45 12.21 -9.65 -5.37
CA VAL A 45 11.73 -8.58 -4.49
C VAL A 45 10.92 -7.55 -5.28
N VAL A 46 11.38 -7.17 -6.48
CA VAL A 46 10.69 -6.18 -7.32
C VAL A 46 9.30 -6.68 -7.73
N VAL A 47 9.19 -7.95 -8.11
CA VAL A 47 7.91 -8.56 -8.49
C VAL A 47 6.99 -8.67 -7.27
N ALA A 48 7.51 -9.13 -6.12
CA ALA A 48 6.75 -9.24 -4.88
C ALA A 48 6.18 -7.88 -4.44
N LEU A 49 7.01 -6.83 -4.45
CA LEU A 49 6.59 -5.47 -4.11
C LEU A 49 5.56 -4.92 -5.09
N THR A 50 5.74 -5.15 -6.39
CA THR A 50 4.78 -4.68 -7.40
C THR A 50 3.39 -5.27 -7.17
N VAL A 51 3.31 -6.58 -6.89
CA VAL A 51 2.02 -7.24 -6.58
C VAL A 51 1.45 -6.71 -5.25
N ALA A 52 2.29 -6.47 -4.25
CA ALA A 52 1.86 -5.90 -2.97
C ALA A 52 1.28 -4.47 -3.13
N PHE A 53 1.95 -3.60 -3.90
CA PHE A 53 1.45 -2.26 -4.22
C PHE A 53 0.14 -2.31 -5.00
N GLY A 54 -0.01 -3.23 -5.95
CA GLY A 54 -1.27 -3.44 -6.66
C GLY A 54 -2.43 -3.75 -5.72
N LYS A 55 -2.23 -4.63 -4.73
CA LYS A 55 -3.26 -4.93 -3.72
C LYS A 55 -3.57 -3.72 -2.85
N ALA A 56 -2.55 -3.05 -2.33
CA ALA A 56 -2.71 -1.86 -1.50
C ALA A 56 -3.50 -0.77 -2.25
N PHE A 57 -3.19 -0.55 -3.53
CA PHE A 57 -3.90 0.40 -4.37
C PHE A 57 -5.39 0.04 -4.52
N LEU A 58 -5.74 -1.23 -4.81
CA LEU A 58 -7.14 -1.66 -4.91
C LEU A 58 -7.90 -1.45 -3.59
N VAL A 59 -7.27 -1.75 -2.45
CA VAL A 59 -7.87 -1.55 -1.12
C VAL A 59 -8.10 -0.07 -0.85
N CYS A 60 -7.07 0.77 -1.03
CA CYS A 60 -7.18 2.20 -0.80
C CYS A 60 -8.18 2.86 -1.74
N ALA A 61 -8.15 2.57 -3.04
CA ALA A 61 -9.06 3.17 -4.00
C ALA A 61 -10.52 2.83 -3.70
N PHE A 62 -10.83 1.56 -3.39
CA PHE A 62 -12.21 1.10 -3.41
C PHE A 62 -12.79 0.69 -2.05
N PHE A 63 -12.04 -0.05 -1.23
CA PHE A 63 -12.54 -0.46 0.09
C PHE A 63 -12.50 0.69 1.10
N MET A 64 -11.53 1.60 0.99
CA MET A 64 -11.51 2.86 1.75
C MET A 64 -12.36 3.95 1.09
N ASN A 65 -13.04 3.64 -0.02
CA ASN A 65 -13.86 4.57 -0.80
C ASN A 65 -13.12 5.81 -1.33
N LEU A 66 -11.78 5.81 -1.30
CA LEU A 66 -10.95 6.97 -1.57
C LEU A 66 -11.08 7.48 -3.02
N TYR A 67 -11.47 6.60 -3.94
CA TYR A 67 -11.74 6.96 -5.33
C TYR A 67 -12.94 7.92 -5.48
N TRP A 68 -13.93 7.81 -4.59
CA TRP A 68 -15.13 8.68 -4.58
C TRP A 68 -15.13 9.71 -3.46
N ASP A 69 -14.18 9.61 -2.53
CA ASP A 69 -14.09 10.51 -1.39
C ASP A 69 -13.48 11.87 -1.77
N THR A 70 -13.55 12.81 -0.84
CA THR A 70 -12.88 14.09 -0.92
C THR A 70 -11.36 13.92 -1.08
N LYS A 71 -10.75 14.81 -1.88
CA LYS A 71 -9.30 14.79 -2.14
C LYS A 71 -8.44 14.97 -0.87
N PHE A 72 -9.03 15.46 0.22
CA PHE A 72 -8.34 15.64 1.49
C PHE A 72 -7.84 14.32 2.07
N ASN A 73 -8.65 13.26 2.06
CA ASN A 73 -8.24 11.95 2.57
C ASN A 73 -7.12 11.34 1.73
N THR A 74 -7.16 11.52 0.41
CA THR A 74 -6.07 11.10 -0.48
C THR A 74 -4.78 11.85 -0.20
N MET A 75 -4.85 13.16 0.03
CA MET A 75 -3.69 13.97 0.38
C MET A 75 -3.09 13.53 1.72
N LEU A 76 -3.93 13.22 2.71
CA LEU A 76 -3.50 12.69 4.00
C LEU A 76 -2.81 11.33 3.85
N LEU A 77 -3.36 10.42 3.04
CA LEU A 77 -2.74 9.13 2.75
C LEU A 77 -1.36 9.30 2.10
N ILE A 78 -1.25 10.17 1.09
CA ILE A 78 0.03 10.45 0.41
C ILE A 78 1.04 11.04 1.41
N GLY A 79 0.61 11.97 2.27
CA GLY A 79 1.45 12.54 3.32
C GLY A 79 1.96 11.48 4.31
N ALA A 80 1.08 10.59 4.77
CA ALA A 80 1.44 9.48 5.63
C ALA A 80 2.42 8.51 4.95
N PHE A 81 2.23 8.22 3.67
CA PHE A 81 3.11 7.34 2.90
C PHE A 81 4.48 7.97 2.64
N ALA A 82 4.52 9.28 2.35
CA ALA A 82 5.77 10.03 2.21
C ALA A 82 6.56 10.05 3.53
N PHE A 83 5.87 10.26 4.66
CA PHE A 83 6.48 10.19 5.98
C PHE A 83 7.00 8.78 6.30
N PHE A 84 6.23 7.74 5.96
CA PHE A 84 6.66 6.35 6.10
C PHE A 84 7.94 6.06 5.30
N ILE A 85 7.98 6.46 4.02
CA ILE A 85 9.17 6.30 3.17
C ILE A 85 10.36 7.05 3.76
N LEU A 86 10.15 8.26 4.29
CA LEU A 86 11.21 9.03 4.95
C LEU A 86 11.78 8.26 6.14
N MET A 87 10.92 7.70 7.01
CA MET A 87 11.36 6.89 8.15
C MET A 87 12.12 5.63 7.71
N VAL A 88 11.63 4.92 6.70
CA VAL A 88 12.32 3.73 6.14
C VAL A 88 13.67 4.12 5.52
N ALA A 89 13.74 5.23 4.79
CA ALA A 89 14.98 5.69 4.19
C ALA A 89 16.04 6.06 5.23
N VAL A 90 15.64 6.77 6.30
CA VAL A 90 16.55 7.12 7.41
C VAL A 90 17.06 5.88 8.13
N THR A 91 16.19 4.90 8.40
CA THR A 91 16.60 3.64 9.06
C THR A 91 17.48 2.76 8.19
N LEU A 92 17.23 2.71 6.88
CA LEU A 92 18.12 2.04 5.93
C LEU A 92 19.48 2.75 5.87
N LEU A 93 19.50 4.09 5.82
CA LEU A 93 20.74 4.85 5.82
C LEU A 93 21.55 4.58 7.11
N ASP A 94 20.91 4.58 8.28
CA ASP A 94 21.57 4.20 9.53
C ASP A 94 22.16 2.79 9.42
N THR A 95 21.38 1.80 8.98
CA THR A 95 21.84 0.41 8.89
C THR A 95 23.01 0.23 7.91
N LEU A 96 23.06 0.99 6.81
CA LEU A 96 24.13 0.91 5.81
C LEU A 96 25.44 1.55 6.27
N TYR A 97 25.39 2.60 7.09
CA TYR A 97 26.56 3.41 7.46
C TYR A 97 26.94 3.33 8.94
N ARG A 98 26.14 2.65 9.77
CA ARG A 98 26.46 2.43 11.19
C ARG A 98 27.67 1.51 11.32
N ASN A 99 28.69 2.00 12.03
CA ASN A 99 29.84 1.18 12.40
C ASN A 99 29.46 0.22 13.52
N ASP A 100 29.91 -1.02 13.42
CA ASP A 100 29.77 -1.98 14.51
C ASP A 100 30.62 -1.54 15.70
N VAL A 101 29.99 -1.48 16.88
CA VAL A 101 30.70 -1.24 18.13
C VAL A 101 31.50 -2.50 18.46
N VAL A 102 32.79 -2.50 18.10
CA VAL A 102 33.74 -3.49 18.59
C VAL A 102 34.02 -3.20 20.07
N PRO A 103 33.71 -4.14 20.99
CA PRO A 103 33.97 -3.92 22.41
C PRO A 103 35.48 -3.82 22.62
N SER A 104 35.93 -2.73 23.25
CA SER A 104 37.33 -2.53 23.62
C SER A 104 37.65 -3.35 24.88
N PHE A 105 37.97 -4.62 24.70
CA PHE A 105 38.65 -5.44 25.71
C PHE A 105 39.82 -6.16 25.05
#